data_AF-A0AAP0RJS4-F1
#
_entry.id   AF-A0AAP0RJS4-F1
#
_cell.length_a   1.000
_cell.length_b   1.000
_cell.length_c   1.000
_cell.angle_alpha   90.00
_cell.angle_beta   90.00
_cell.angle_gamma   90.00
#
_symmetry.space_group_name_H-M   'P 1'
#
loop_
_entity.id
_entity.type
_entity.pdbx_description
1 polymer ?
#
loop_
_entity_poly.entity_id
_entity_poly.type
_entity_poly.pdbx_seq_one_letter_code
_entity_poly.pdbx_strand_id
1 'polypeptide(L)' 'MMKKIAVIVLVLCVLSSHMECVEPSVFDCMDACSTGCVQSNTRLMQRCEGKCRIKCDPGRKLASTHV' A
#
# COMPACT_ATOMS: atom_id res chain seq x y z
N MET A 1 21.15 -30.76 -19.75
CA MET A 1 20.16 -30.40 -18.70
C MET A 1 20.15 -28.89 -18.42
N MET A 2 21.30 -28.22 -18.38
CA MET A 2 21.41 -26.76 -18.15
C MET A 2 20.57 -25.87 -19.08
N LYS A 3 20.48 -26.20 -20.38
CA LYS A 3 19.63 -25.47 -21.34
C LYS A 3 18.13 -25.46 -20.96
N LYS A 4 17.61 -26.57 -20.41
CA LYS A 4 16.21 -26.64 -19.97
C LYS A 4 15.98 -25.79 -18.72
N ILE A 5 16.95 -25.80 -17.80
CA ILE A 5 16.91 -24.98 -16.58
C ILE A 5 16.95 -23.49 -16.93
N ALA A 6 17.82 -23.09 -17.87
CA ALA A 6 17.91 -21.70 -18.32
C ALA A 6 16.59 -21.20 -18.93
N VAL A 7 15.90 -22.04 -19.72
CA VAL A 7 14.59 -21.71 -20.29
C VAL A 7 13.53 -21.56 -19.19
N ILE A 8 13.50 -22.45 -18.21
CA ILE A 8 12.56 -22.37 -17.08
C ILE A 8 12.79 -21.10 -16.27
N VAL A 9 14.04 -20.77 -15.96
CA VAL A 9 14.41 -19.55 -15.22
C VAL A 9 14.00 -18.31 -16.00
N LEU A 10 14.24 -18.27 -17.32
CA LEU A 10 13.86 -17.15 -18.17
C LEU A 10 12.34 -16.93 -18.16
N VAL A 11 11.55 -18.01 -18.28
CA VAL A 11 10.08 -17.94 -18.23
C VAL A 11 9.61 -17.40 -16.88
N LEU A 12 10.19 -17.86 -15.76
CA LEU A 12 9.86 -17.36 -14.43
C LEU A 12 10.20 -15.86 -14.27
N CYS A 13 11.35 -15.41 -14.77
CA CYS A 13 11.73 -14.00 -14.72
C CYS A 13 10.77 -13.11 -15.50
N VAL A 14 10.33 -13.54 -16.69
CA VAL A 14 9.35 -12.80 -17.50
C VAL A 14 8.00 -12.70 -16.79
N LEU A 15 7.52 -13.79 -16.19
CA LEU A 15 6.28 -13.77 -15.42
C LEU A 15 6.35 -12.85 -14.19
N SER A 16 7.49 -12.84 -13.48
CA SER A 16 7.70 -11.94 -12.34
C SER A 16 7.89 -10.48 -12.73
N SER A 17 8.41 -10.18 -13.94
CA SER A 17 8.60 -8.79 -14.40
C SER A 17 7.28 -8.05 -14.70
N HIS A 18 6.18 -8.77 -14.88
CA HIS A 18 4.84 -8.21 -15.01
C HIS A 18 4.15 -7.95 -13.67
N MET A 19 4.83 -8.20 -12.55
CA MET A 19 4.38 -7.68 -11.26
C MET A 19 4.68 -6.18 -11.23
N GLU A 20 3.76 -5.40 -11.78
CA GLU A 20 3.65 -4.00 -11.40
C GLU A 20 3.58 -3.99 -9.87
N CYS A 21 4.57 -3.39 -9.21
CA CYS A 21 4.45 -3.04 -7.81
C CYS A 21 3.28 -2.07 -7.75
N VAL A 22 2.08 -2.60 -7.51
CA VAL A 22 0.90 -1.80 -7.27
C VAL A 22 1.25 -0.97 -6.04
N GLU A 23 1.54 0.32 -6.25
CA GLU A 23 1.58 1.24 -5.13
C GLU A 23 0.24 1.08 -4.43
N PRO A 24 0.23 0.74 -3.13
CA PRO A 24 -1.03 0.60 -2.41
C PRO A 24 -1.79 1.89 -2.64
N SER A 25 -2.94 1.81 -3.30
CA SER A 25 -3.72 2.99 -3.59
C SER A 25 -4.06 3.65 -2.24
N VAL A 26 -4.27 4.98 -2.23
CA VAL A 26 -4.65 5.69 -0.98
C VAL A 26 -5.86 5.03 -0.31
N PHE A 27 -6.71 4.36 -1.11
CA PHE A 27 -7.83 3.55 -0.66
C PHE A 27 -7.40 2.27 0.07
N ASP A 28 -6.45 1.51 -0.50
CA ASP A 28 -5.90 0.30 0.13
C ASP A 28 -5.21 0.61 1.47
N CYS A 29 -4.50 1.73 1.56
CA CYS A 29 -3.88 2.15 2.82
C CYS A 29 -4.94 2.52 3.87
N MET A 30 -5.97 3.28 3.48
CA MET A 30 -7.01 3.71 4.41
C MET A 30 -7.84 2.53 4.91
N ASP A 31 -8.24 1.63 4.01
CA ASP A 31 -9.06 0.46 4.35
C ASP A 31 -8.30 -0.48 5.29
N ALA A 32 -7.06 -0.82 4.95
CA ALA A 32 -6.18 -1.64 5.79
C ALA A 32 -5.94 -1.01 7.17
N CYS A 33 -5.77 0.31 7.24
CA CYS A 33 -5.57 1.01 8.52
C CYS A 33 -6.85 1.07 9.35
N SER A 34 -7.99 1.39 8.72
CA SER A 34 -9.29 1.53 9.40
C SER A 34 -9.84 0.20 9.92
N THR A 35 -9.48 -0.92 9.31
CA THR A 35 -9.75 -2.27 9.83
C THR A 35 -9.21 -2.46 11.26
N GLY A 36 -8.09 -1.79 11.59
CA GLY A 36 -7.52 -1.79 12.95
C GLY A 36 -8.20 -0.82 13.94
N CYS A 37 -9.17 -0.01 13.48
CA CYS A 37 -9.84 1.00 14.30
C CYS A 37 -11.15 0.53 14.93
N VAL A 38 -11.53 -0.75 14.77
CA VAL A 38 -12.78 -1.32 15.31
C VAL A 38 -12.75 -1.30 16.84
N GLN A 39 -13.47 -0.35 17.43
CA GLN A 39 -13.59 -0.17 18.89
C GLN A 39 -14.98 0.36 19.25
N SER A 40 -15.54 -0.13 20.36
CA SER A 40 -16.83 0.33 20.91
C SER A 40 -16.85 1.81 21.32
N ASN A 41 -15.70 2.39 21.63
CA ASN A 41 -15.58 3.80 21.99
C ASN A 41 -15.41 4.66 20.73
N THR A 42 -16.47 5.39 20.38
CA THR A 42 -16.54 6.24 19.18
C THR A 42 -15.44 7.31 19.14
N ARG A 43 -15.04 7.85 20.29
CA ARG A 43 -13.97 8.86 20.38
C ARG A 43 -12.59 8.29 20.05
N LEU A 44 -12.34 7.03 20.44
CA LEU A 44 -11.08 6.34 20.12
C LEU A 44 -11.05 5.89 18.67
N MET A 45 -12.18 5.42 18.14
CA MET A 45 -12.35 5.08 16.72
C MET A 45 -12.03 6.29 15.83
N GLN A 46 -12.63 7.46 16.10
CA GLN A 46 -12.36 8.70 15.34
C GLN A 46 -10.89 9.16 15.43
N ARG A 47 -10.23 8.97 16.58
CA ARG A 47 -8.78 9.26 16.71
C ARG A 47 -7.94 8.31 15.86
N CYS A 48 -8.30 7.04 15.82
CA CYS A 48 -7.62 6.04 15.01
C CYS A 48 -7.76 6.35 13.51
N GLU A 49 -8.97 6.65 13.04
CA GLU A 49 -9.23 7.08 11.66
C GLU A 49 -8.47 8.36 11.29
N GLY A 50 -8.38 9.32 12.21
CA GLY A 50 -7.56 10.53 12.03
C GLY A 50 -6.07 10.21 11.81
N LYS A 51 -5.52 9.19 12.48
CA LYS A 51 -4.15 8.72 12.27
C LYS A 51 -4.00 8.01 10.93
N CYS A 52 -4.97 7.19 10.54
CA CYS A 52 -4.98 6.55 9.23
C CYS A 52 -4.95 7.57 8.10
N ARG A 53 -5.71 8.66 8.22
CA ARG A 53 -5.67 9.76 7.25
C ARG A 53 -4.30 10.43 7.16
N ILE A 54 -3.64 10.71 8.27
CA ILE A 54 -2.29 11.32 8.25
C ILE A 54 -1.27 10.36 7.63
N LYS A 55 -1.40 9.05 7.90
CA LYS A 55 -0.47 8.03 7.41
C LYS A 55 -0.65 7.73 5.92
N CYS A 56 -1.89 7.72 5.45
CA CYS A 56 -2.23 7.34 4.07
C CYS A 56 -2.37 8.55 3.13
N ASP A 57 -2.55 9.76 3.65
CA ASP A 57 -2.55 11.03 2.89
C ASP A 57 -1.56 12.02 3.55
N PRO A 58 -0.24 11.81 3.37
CA PRO A 58 0.78 12.75 3.84
C PRO A 58 0.79 14.06 3.02
N GLY A 59 0.15 14.08 1.84
CA GLY A 59 0.18 15.17 0.87
C GLY A 59 -0.48 16.47 1.33
N ARG A 60 -1.41 16.42 2.29
CA ARG A 60 -1.99 17.65 2.88
C ARG A 60 -1.04 18.42 3.80
N LYS A 61 0.11 17.86 4.19
CA LYS A 61 1.18 18.61 4.88
C LYS A 61 2.17 19.28 3.93
N LEU A 62 2.29 18.80 2.69
CA LEU A 62 3.22 19.31 1.69
C LEU A 62 2.57 20.28 0.69
N ALA A 63 1.24 20.30 0.56
CA ALA A 63 0.51 21.29 -0.23
C ALA A 63 0.46 22.71 0.40
N SER A 64 1.34 23.02 1.36
CA SER A 64 1.60 24.38 1.84
C SER A 64 3.04 24.85 1.52
N THR A 65 3.84 24.02 0.85
CA THR A 65 5.21 24.36 0.41
C THR A 65 5.42 23.87 -1.02
N HIS A 66 4.66 24.41 -1.96
CA HIS A 66 5.02 24.44 -3.38
C HIS A 66 4.38 25.69 -4.01
N VAL A 67 4.92 26.85 -3.63
CA VAL A 67 5.08 28.02 -4.50
C VAL A 67 6.58 28.18 -4.71
#